data_AF-A0A0G2IAH5-F1
#
_entry.id   AF-A0A0G2IAH5-F1
#
_cell.length_a   1.000
_cell.length_b   1.000
_cell.length_c   1.000
_cell.angle_alpha   90.00
_cell.angle_beta   90.00
_cell.angle_gamma   90.00
#
_symmetry.space_group_name_H-M   'P 1'
#
loop_
_entity.id
_entity.type
_entity.pdbx_description
1 polymer ?
#
loop_
_entity_poly.entity_id
_entity_poly.type
_entity_poly.pdbx_seq_one_letter_code
_entity_poly.pdbx_strand_id
1 'polypeptide(L)'
;MIIYIFYIILVSTVTRSAAFWHLPCQGQLRVVRMNSLVNSGKVSIHAHTIHGGSDIYSFDFSVTTSSLLQSECTSCAVKQNLSVY
;
A
#
# COMPACT_ATOMS: atom_id res chain seq x y z
N MET A 1 -16.80 -0.91 45.99
CA MET A 1 -15.39 -0.46 46.02
C MET A 1 -14.47 -1.43 45.26
N ILE A 2 -14.45 -2.73 45.59
CA ILE A 2 -13.59 -3.75 44.96
C ILE A 2 -13.79 -3.87 43.43
N ILE A 3 -15.04 -3.82 42.95
CA ILE A 3 -15.36 -3.90 41.51
C ILE A 3 -14.74 -2.73 40.72
N TYR A 4 -14.75 -1.52 41.28
CA TYR A 4 -14.17 -0.34 40.62
C TYR A 4 -12.65 -0.43 40.55
N ILE A 5 -12.01 -1.02 41.57
CA ILE A 5 -10.56 -1.28 41.56
C ILE A 5 -10.20 -2.29 40.47
N PHE A 6 -10.95 -3.40 40.35
CA PHE A 6 -10.74 -4.35 39.27
C PHE A 6 -10.94 -3.74 37.88
N TYR A 7 -11.92 -2.85 37.72
CA TYR A 7 -12.17 -2.15 36.46
C TYR A 7 -11.03 -1.20 36.08
N ILE A 8 -10.51 -0.43 37.05
CA ILE A 8 -9.37 0.49 36.83
C ILE A 8 -8.10 -0.30 36.47
N ILE A 9 -7.86 -1.43 37.13
CA ILE A 9 -6.73 -2.31 36.81
C ILE A 9 -6.87 -2.89 35.39
N LEU A 10 -8.08 -3.32 35.00
CA LEU A 10 -8.33 -3.88 33.66
C LEU A 10 -8.10 -2.85 32.54
N VAL A 11 -8.52 -1.60 32.72
CA VAL A 11 -8.35 -0.54 31.71
C VAL A 11 -6.89 -0.09 31.60
N SER A 12 -6.15 -0.10 32.71
CA SER A 12 -4.74 0.33 32.74
C SER A 12 -3.76 -0.68 32.13
N THR A 13 -4.17 -1.92 31.87
CA THR A 13 -3.36 -2.93 31.17
C THR A 13 -3.54 -2.94 29.65
N VAL A 14 -4.40 -2.06 29.10
CA VAL A 14 -4.55 -1.92 27.65
C VAL A 14 -3.30 -1.26 27.07
N THR A 15 -2.39 -2.07 26.55
CA THR A 15 -1.20 -1.61 25.84
C THR A 15 -1.57 -1.17 24.42
N ARG A 16 -0.79 -0.25 23.84
CA ARG A 16 -0.98 0.18 22.44
C ARG A 16 -0.60 -0.99 21.52
N SER A 17 -1.48 -1.33 20.59
CA SER A 17 -1.17 -2.29 19.53
C SER A 17 -0.05 -1.72 18.65
N ALA A 18 1.04 -2.48 18.50
CA ALA A 18 2.10 -2.19 17.54
C ALA A 18 1.67 -2.66 16.14
N ALA A 19 0.61 -2.05 15.60
CA ALA A 19 0.05 -2.40 14.31
C ALA A 19 0.75 -1.64 13.16
N PHE A 20 2.09 -1.72 13.09
CA PHE A 20 2.80 -1.24 11.92
C PHE A 20 2.83 -2.35 10.86
N TRP A 21 2.11 -2.13 9.77
CA TRP A 21 2.14 -3.03 8.61
C TRP A 21 2.90 -2.37 7.47
N HIS A 22 3.98 -3.00 7.04
CA HIS A 22 4.69 -2.66 5.82
C HIS A 22 4.49 -3.79 4.82
N LEU A 23 4.02 -3.47 3.62
CA LEU A 23 3.88 -4.48 2.56
C LEU A 23 5.28 -4.92 2.13
N PRO A 24 5.66 -6.20 2.31
CA PRO A 24 6.99 -6.66 1.95
C PRO A 24 7.12 -6.77 0.42
N CYS A 25 7.61 -5.71 -0.21
CA CYS A 25 7.99 -5.68 -1.62
C CYS A 25 9.51 -5.75 -1.76
N GLN A 26 9.99 -6.86 -2.32
CA GLN A 26 11.42 -7.15 -2.46
C GLN A 26 11.93 -6.76 -3.86
N GLY A 27 11.04 -6.77 -4.85
CA GLY A 27 11.34 -6.37 -6.23
C GLY A 27 10.87 -4.96 -6.53
N GLN A 28 11.46 -4.34 -7.54
CA GLN A 28 10.96 -3.12 -8.16
C GLN A 28 10.48 -3.43 -9.57
N LEU A 29 9.31 -2.91 -9.95
CA LEU A 29 8.78 -3.08 -11.30
C LEU A 29 9.41 -2.09 -12.28
N ARG A 30 9.38 -0.80 -11.93
CA ARG A 30 9.91 0.28 -12.78
C ARG A 30 10.15 1.57 -11.99
N VAL A 31 10.96 2.48 -12.55
CA VAL A 31 10.99 3.90 -12.17
C VAL A 31 10.24 4.70 -13.24
N VAL A 32 9.22 5.45 -12.86
CA VAL A 32 8.41 6.27 -13.80
C VAL A 32 8.20 7.69 -13.32
N ARG A 33 8.04 8.63 -14.26
CA ARG A 33 7.70 10.04 -13.97
C ARG A 33 6.20 10.26 -14.07
N MET A 34 5.43 9.49 -13.31
CA MET A 34 3.97 9.53 -13.29
C MET A 34 3.49 9.74 -11.86
N ASN A 35 2.58 10.69 -11.64
CA ASN A 35 2.03 10.96 -10.32
C ASN A 35 0.55 11.34 -10.46
N SER A 36 -0.35 10.41 -10.13
CA SER A 36 -1.80 10.63 -10.22
C SER A 36 -2.34 11.62 -9.18
N LEU A 37 -1.61 11.86 -8.09
CA LEU A 37 -2.02 12.76 -7.00
C LEU A 37 -1.71 14.23 -7.33
N VAL A 38 -0.54 14.52 -7.89
CA VAL A 38 -0.06 15.90 -8.11
C VAL A 38 -0.14 16.32 -9.59
N ASN A 39 0.20 15.42 -10.52
CA ASN A 39 0.33 15.72 -11.95
C ASN A 39 -0.40 14.67 -12.80
N SER A 40 -1.69 14.47 -12.54
CA SER A 40 -2.50 13.49 -13.29
C SER A 40 -2.48 13.80 -14.80
N GLY A 41 -2.20 12.77 -15.61
CA GLY A 41 -2.08 12.88 -17.07
C GLY A 41 -0.88 13.67 -17.58
N LYS A 42 0.07 14.05 -16.72
CA LYS A 42 1.27 14.84 -17.11
C LYS A 42 2.54 14.22 -16.54
N VAL A 43 3.65 14.48 -17.20
CA VAL A 43 4.98 14.06 -16.70
C VAL A 43 5.27 14.75 -15.36
N SER A 44 5.56 13.95 -14.34
CA SER A 44 5.91 14.43 -13.00
C SER A 44 7.31 15.07 -12.97
N ILE A 45 7.49 16.06 -12.09
CA ILE A 45 8.80 16.69 -11.82
C ILE A 45 9.76 15.81 -11.00
N HIS A 46 9.26 14.71 -10.43
CA HIS A 46 10.04 13.68 -9.74
C HIS A 46 9.70 12.29 -10.29
N ALA A 47 10.50 11.29 -9.93
CA ALA A 47 10.28 9.91 -10.30
C ALA A 47 9.78 9.08 -9.11
N HIS A 48 8.94 8.10 -9.41
CA HIS A 48 8.42 7.13 -8.46
C HIS A 48 8.94 5.73 -8.78
N THR A 49 9.25 4.98 -7.73
CA THR A 49 9.60 3.56 -7.79
C THR A 49 8.33 2.77 -7.58
N ILE A 50 7.98 1.95 -8.57
CA ILE A 50 6.68 1.28 -8.62
C ILE A 50 6.78 -0.17 -8.16
N HIS A 51 5.83 -0.59 -7.32
CA HIS A 51 5.65 -1.96 -6.82
C HIS A 51 4.17 -2.38 -6.87
N GLY A 52 3.89 -3.68 -6.92
CA GLY A 52 2.54 -4.24 -6.75
C GLY A 52 2.03 -4.93 -8.00
N GLY A 53 0.79 -4.63 -8.39
CA GLY A 53 0.18 -5.12 -9.63
C GLY A 53 1.01 -4.73 -10.84
N SER A 54 1.26 -5.67 -11.74
CA SER A 54 2.09 -5.48 -12.92
C SER A 54 1.44 -6.11 -14.16
N ASP A 55 1.01 -5.26 -15.07
CA ASP A 55 0.65 -5.60 -16.45
C ASP A 55 1.30 -4.60 -17.42
N ILE A 56 1.00 -4.72 -18.72
CA ILE A 56 1.53 -3.82 -19.74
C ILE A 56 1.04 -2.37 -19.60
N TYR A 57 -0.07 -2.14 -18.89
CA TYR A 57 -0.73 -0.83 -18.74
C TYR A 57 -0.50 -0.17 -17.38
N SER A 58 0.11 -0.87 -16.43
CA SER A 58 0.36 -0.43 -15.04
C SER A 58 1.29 0.79 -14.93
N PHE A 59 1.87 1.23 -16.06
CA PHE A 59 2.78 2.36 -16.16
C PHE A 59 2.27 3.47 -17.08
N ASP A 60 1.00 3.41 -17.49
CA ASP A 60 0.33 4.43 -18.30
C ASP A 60 -0.58 5.31 -17.44
N PHE A 61 -0.80 6.55 -17.88
CA PHE A 61 -1.70 7.51 -17.25
C PHE A 61 -3.16 7.07 -17.32
N SER A 62 -3.48 6.06 -18.14
CA SER A 62 -4.80 5.47 -18.30
C SER A 62 -5.02 4.19 -17.46
N VAL A 63 -4.16 3.89 -16.49
CA VAL A 63 -4.36 2.71 -15.63
C VAL A 63 -5.69 2.80 -14.88
N THR A 64 -6.43 1.70 -14.84
CA THR A 64 -7.72 1.59 -14.16
C THR A 64 -7.71 0.49 -13.10
N THR A 65 -8.65 0.55 -12.17
CA THR A 65 -8.82 -0.52 -11.17
C THR A 65 -9.11 -1.86 -11.83
N SER A 66 -9.90 -1.89 -12.91
CA SER A 66 -10.21 -3.12 -13.64
C SER A 66 -8.99 -3.74 -14.31
N SER A 67 -8.10 -2.94 -14.91
CA SER A 67 -6.82 -3.46 -15.44
C SER A 67 -5.93 -4.01 -14.34
N LEU A 68 -5.86 -3.34 -13.18
CA LEU A 68 -5.06 -3.81 -12.06
C LEU A 68 -5.58 -5.12 -11.47
N LEU A 69 -6.90 -5.28 -11.36
CA LEU A 69 -7.52 -6.53 -10.88
C LEU A 69 -7.32 -7.71 -11.84
N GLN A 70 -6.96 -7.46 -13.09
CA GLN A 70 -6.61 -8.49 -14.08
C GLN A 70 -5.08 -8.72 -14.17
N SER A 71 -4.29 -7.96 -13.41
CA SER A 71 -2.83 -8.04 -13.41
C SER A 71 -2.31 -9.08 -12.42
N GLU A 72 -1.01 -9.38 -12.52
CA GLU A 72 -0.30 -10.23 -11.58
C GLU A 72 0.73 -9.42 -10.79
N CYS A 73 0.98 -9.78 -9.53
CA CYS A 73 1.99 -9.11 -8.71
C CYS A 73 3.28 -9.93 -8.69
N THR A 74 4.39 -9.39 -9.16
CA THR A 74 5.70 -10.09 -9.12
C THR A 74 6.65 -9.52 -8.06
N SER A 75 6.44 -8.27 -7.64
CA SER A 75 7.38 -7.54 -6.76
C SER A 75 7.14 -7.69 -5.25
N CYS A 76 5.92 -8.04 -4.82
CA CYS A 76 5.54 -8.09 -3.39
C CYS A 76 5.19 -9.49 -2.89
N ALA A 77 5.25 -9.73 -1.58
CA ALA A 77 4.94 -11.05 -1.01
C ALA A 77 3.44 -11.34 -0.94
N VAL A 78 2.61 -10.32 -0.69
CA VAL A 78 1.15 -10.47 -0.72
C VAL A 78 0.66 -10.26 -2.14
N LYS A 79 0.56 -11.36 -2.88
CA LYS A 79 0.26 -11.38 -4.32
C LYS A 79 -1.16 -10.95 -4.67
N GLN A 80 -2.09 -11.12 -3.73
CA GLN A 80 -3.50 -10.79 -3.86
C GLN A 80 -3.75 -9.27 -3.84
N ASN A 81 -2.78 -8.49 -3.35
CA ASN A 81 -2.87 -7.04 -3.38
C ASN A 81 -2.27 -6.51 -4.68
N LEU A 82 -3.16 -6.11 -5.58
CA LEU A 82 -2.84 -5.63 -6.93
C LEU A 82 -2.82 -4.09 -7.01
N SER A 83 -2.79 -3.41 -5.86
CA SER A 83 -2.58 -1.97 -5.82
C SER A 83 -1.17 -1.63 -6.31
N VAL A 84 -1.02 -0.45 -6.89
CA VAL A 84 0.27 0.10 -7.31
C VAL A 84 0.79 1.04 -6.23
N TYR A 85 1.99 0.76 -5.73
CA TYR A 85 2.69 1.50 -4.69
C TYR A 85 3.90 2.24 -5.26
#